data_AF-A0A6A6VAN0-F1
#
_entry.id   AF-A0A6A6VAN0-F1
#
_cell.length_a   1.000
_cell.length_b   1.000
_cell.length_c   1.000
_cell.angle_alpha   90.00
_cell.angle_beta   90.00
_cell.angle_gamma   90.00
#
_symmetry.space_group_name_H-M   'P 1'
#
loop_
_entity.id
_entity.type
_entity.pdbx_description
1 polymer ?
#
loop_
_entity_poly.entity_id
_entity_poly.type
_entity_poly.pdbx_seq_one_letter_code
_entity_poly.pdbx_strand_id
1 'polypeptide(L)'
;MVVPLYISENAPRAIRGGLTGIYQLFIATGVCLAFWVNYGSTLHIKGDAVYIVPLALQAMPAVLLVGCMLLNNESPRFLAKVDRWEDATKALCRVRTLPASHEYIQAEIRDMAEQLEHERMLIGGATTKDLLREMFTIPGNRKRVLISIGLMVCQQMTGTNAINYYAPQIFESLGIKGNDNRLFATGIYGVVKMVACFVFLIFAADSLGRRRSLLWTSIAQGCCMLYIGLYVRISPPLPGAPLPGAGYMALVCIFLFAGFFQWGWGPVCWIYVSEIPTARLRSLNVAIAAATQWLFNFVVARATPNMLATAGAYGYG
;
A
#
# COMPACT_ATOMS: atom_id res chain seq x y z
N MET A 1 -6.45 -5.16 -8.30
CA MET A 1 -6.30 -5.87 -7.02
C MET A 1 -6.54 -7.37 -7.19
N VAL A 2 -5.71 -8.04 -7.99
CA VAL A 2 -5.85 -9.49 -8.23
C VAL A 2 -4.89 -10.29 -7.34
N VAL A 3 -3.67 -9.79 -7.15
CA VAL A 3 -2.63 -10.45 -6.34
C VAL A 3 -3.07 -10.74 -4.89
N PRO A 4 -3.52 -9.76 -4.06
CA PRO A 4 -3.92 -10.06 -2.68
C PRO A 4 -5.15 -10.98 -2.61
N LEU A 5 -6.05 -10.91 -3.58
CA LEU A 5 -7.20 -11.81 -3.67
C LEU A 5 -6.72 -13.25 -3.93
N TYR A 6 -5.90 -13.45 -4.96
CA TYR A 6 -5.32 -14.74 -5.29
C TYR A 6 -4.55 -15.35 -4.11
N ILE A 7 -3.73 -14.55 -3.41
CA ILE A 7 -3.03 -15.00 -2.19
C ILE A 7 -4.05 -15.43 -1.12
N SER A 8 -5.09 -14.63 -0.88
CA SER A 8 -6.08 -14.93 0.17
C SER A 8 -6.89 -16.20 -0.10
N GLU A 9 -7.17 -16.49 -1.36
CA GLU A 9 -7.94 -17.67 -1.80
C GLU A 9 -7.10 -18.95 -1.79
N ASN A 10 -5.80 -18.85 -2.04
CA ASN A 10 -4.88 -19.97 -1.97
C ASN A 10 -4.34 -20.21 -0.56
N ALA A 11 -4.29 -19.19 0.31
CA ALA A 11 -3.72 -19.31 1.64
C ALA A 11 -4.59 -20.15 2.61
N PRO A 12 -3.97 -21.03 3.42
CA PRO A 12 -4.63 -21.66 4.55
C PRO A 12 -5.18 -20.63 5.53
N ARG A 13 -6.34 -20.91 6.14
CA ARG A 13 -7.03 -19.98 7.05
C ARG A 13 -6.13 -19.44 8.17
N ALA A 14 -5.29 -20.28 8.75
CA ALA A 14 -4.44 -19.94 9.88
C ALA A 14 -3.37 -18.88 9.58
N ILE A 15 -2.86 -18.82 8.35
CA ILE A 15 -1.73 -17.94 7.96
C ILE A 15 -2.11 -16.92 6.89
N ARG A 16 -3.39 -16.85 6.49
CA ARG A 16 -3.89 -15.98 5.41
C ARG A 16 -3.58 -14.50 5.65
N GLY A 17 -3.74 -14.03 6.88
CA GLY A 17 -3.43 -12.65 7.25
C GLY A 17 -1.97 -12.31 6.99
N GLY A 18 -1.05 -13.15 7.47
CA GLY A 18 0.39 -12.99 7.26
C GLY A 18 0.78 -13.02 5.78
N LEU A 19 0.28 -13.99 5.01
CA LEU A 19 0.57 -14.09 3.57
C LEU A 19 0.03 -12.90 2.77
N THR A 20 -1.16 -12.39 3.13
CA THR A 20 -1.71 -11.17 2.51
C THR A 20 -0.89 -9.95 2.91
N GLY A 21 -0.35 -9.91 4.13
CA GLY A 21 0.54 -8.86 4.60
C GLY A 21 1.88 -8.81 3.86
N ILE A 22 2.44 -9.97 3.47
CA ILE A 22 3.68 -10.06 2.69
C ILE A 22 3.56 -9.30 1.36
N TYR A 23 2.38 -9.23 0.74
CA TYR A 23 2.17 -8.41 -0.46
C TYR A 23 2.54 -6.93 -0.23
N GLN A 24 2.18 -6.37 0.93
CA GLN A 24 2.52 -4.98 1.28
C GLN A 24 4.04 -4.83 1.49
N LEU A 25 4.70 -5.84 2.06
CA LEU A 25 6.16 -5.86 2.18
C LEU A 25 6.85 -5.86 0.82
N PHE A 26 6.34 -6.62 -0.16
CA PHE A 26 6.87 -6.61 -1.53
C PHE A 26 6.72 -5.24 -2.20
N ILE A 27 5.62 -4.51 -1.96
CA ILE A 27 5.48 -3.12 -2.43
C ILE A 27 6.57 -2.24 -1.82
N ALA A 28 6.75 -2.29 -0.50
CA ALA A 28 7.77 -1.48 0.19
C ALA A 28 9.19 -1.84 -0.28
N THR A 29 9.46 -3.13 -0.50
CA THR A 29 10.73 -3.64 -1.03
C THR A 29 10.97 -3.16 -2.46
N GLY A 30 9.96 -3.22 -3.32
CA GLY A 30 10.06 -2.71 -4.70
C GLY A 30 10.37 -1.21 -4.75
N VAL A 31 9.73 -0.40 -3.88
CA VAL A 31 10.05 1.02 -3.74
C VAL A 31 11.50 1.23 -3.28
N CYS A 32 11.95 0.46 -2.27
CA CYS A 32 13.33 0.51 -1.79
C CYS A 32 14.33 0.18 -2.90
N LEU A 33 14.12 -0.93 -3.62
CA LEU A 33 14.96 -1.34 -4.75
C LEU A 33 14.99 -0.26 -5.84
N ALA A 34 13.85 0.34 -6.18
CA ALA A 34 13.79 1.40 -7.18
C ALA A 34 14.66 2.61 -6.81
N PHE A 35 14.65 3.03 -5.54
CA PHE A 35 15.51 4.12 -5.08
C PHE A 35 17.00 3.78 -5.18
N TRP A 36 17.39 2.56 -4.79
CA TRP A 36 18.79 2.12 -4.90
C TRP A 36 19.25 1.92 -6.34
N VAL A 37 18.38 1.44 -7.22
CA VAL A 37 18.67 1.32 -8.65
C VAL A 37 18.89 2.70 -9.28
N ASN A 38 18.06 3.69 -8.94
CA ASN A 38 18.24 5.06 -9.42
C ASN A 38 19.56 5.67 -8.91
N TYR A 39 19.91 5.42 -7.65
CA TYR A 39 21.20 5.84 -7.08
C TYR A 39 22.38 5.18 -7.79
N GLY A 40 22.36 3.84 -7.91
CA GLY A 40 23.40 3.08 -8.58
C GLY A 40 23.57 3.46 -10.05
N SER A 41 22.47 3.72 -10.76
CA SER A 41 22.49 4.19 -12.14
C SER A 41 23.18 5.55 -12.25
N THR A 42 22.86 6.49 -11.37
CA THR A 42 23.47 7.83 -11.35
C THR A 42 24.98 7.79 -11.10
N LEU A 43 25.45 6.86 -10.25
CA LEU A 43 26.88 6.72 -9.93
C LEU A 43 27.71 6.10 -11.05
N HIS A 44 27.14 5.12 -11.78
CA HIS A 44 27.93 4.24 -12.66
C HIS A 44 27.62 4.41 -14.15
N ILE A 45 26.51 5.08 -14.50
CA ILE A 45 26.05 5.24 -15.88
C ILE A 45 26.11 6.73 -16.26
N LYS A 46 26.36 7.02 -17.54
CA LYS A 46 26.42 8.39 -18.09
C LYS A 46 25.46 8.54 -19.28
N GLY A 47 25.07 9.78 -19.55
CA GLY A 47 24.14 10.12 -20.64
C GLY A 47 22.71 9.64 -20.38
N ASP A 48 21.93 9.47 -21.44
CA ASP A 48 20.50 9.11 -21.35
C ASP A 48 20.26 7.74 -20.70
N ALA A 49 21.27 6.87 -20.70
CA ALA A 49 21.19 5.57 -20.06
C ALA A 49 20.91 5.65 -18.55
N VAL A 50 21.21 6.79 -17.89
CA VAL A 50 20.98 7.00 -16.44
C VAL A 50 19.52 6.81 -16.04
N TYR A 51 18.56 7.25 -16.87
CA TYR A 51 17.13 7.06 -16.59
C TYR A 51 16.52 5.89 -17.37
N ILE A 52 17.07 5.55 -18.55
CA ILE A 52 16.57 4.43 -19.36
C ILE A 52 16.76 3.09 -18.63
N VAL A 53 17.93 2.87 -18.02
CA VAL A 53 18.22 1.58 -17.35
C VAL A 53 17.29 1.31 -16.17
N PRO A 54 17.08 2.23 -15.20
CA PRO A 54 16.10 2.01 -14.13
C PRO A 54 14.67 1.80 -14.63
N LEU A 55 14.26 2.49 -15.70
CA LEU A 55 12.93 2.31 -16.30
C LEU A 55 12.79 0.92 -16.94
N ALA A 56 13.80 0.50 -17.71
CA ALA A 56 13.80 -0.82 -18.34
C ALA A 56 13.85 -1.96 -17.32
N LEU A 57 14.57 -1.77 -16.20
CA LEU A 57 14.70 -2.78 -15.15
C LEU A 57 13.35 -3.14 -14.51
N GLN A 58 12.36 -2.24 -14.53
CA GLN A 58 11.01 -2.52 -14.04
C GLN A 58 10.30 -3.62 -14.86
N ALA A 59 10.74 -3.89 -16.09
CA ALA A 59 10.22 -5.00 -16.89
C ALA A 59 10.65 -6.37 -16.33
N MET A 60 11.78 -6.46 -15.61
CA MET A 60 12.28 -7.74 -15.09
C MET A 60 11.31 -8.39 -14.10
N PRO A 61 10.80 -7.70 -13.05
CA PRO A 61 9.74 -8.26 -12.20
C PRO A 61 8.48 -8.67 -12.96
N ALA A 62 8.12 -7.95 -14.03
CA ALA A 62 6.95 -8.28 -14.85
C ALA A 62 7.16 -9.58 -15.65
N VAL A 63 8.32 -9.76 -16.26
CA VAL A 63 8.69 -10.99 -16.98
C VAL A 63 8.74 -12.17 -16.01
N LEU A 64 9.35 -11.98 -14.83
CA LEU A 64 9.40 -13.00 -13.79
C LEU A 64 7.99 -13.37 -13.32
N LEU A 65 7.11 -12.39 -13.14
CA LEU A 65 5.71 -12.63 -12.78
C LEU A 65 5.00 -13.48 -13.84
N VAL A 66 5.14 -13.16 -15.13
CA VAL A 66 4.55 -13.94 -16.23
C VAL A 66 5.09 -15.38 -16.22
N GLY A 67 6.40 -15.56 -16.08
CA GLY A 67 7.01 -16.88 -15.97
C GLY A 67 6.49 -17.69 -14.79
N CYS A 68 6.39 -17.06 -13.61
CA CYS A 68 5.86 -17.70 -12.40
C CYS A 68 4.35 -17.99 -12.50
N MET A 69 3.57 -17.17 -13.20
CA MET A 69 2.14 -17.42 -13.42
C MET A 69 1.89 -18.72 -14.19
N LEU A 70 2.74 -19.06 -15.16
CA LEU A 70 2.64 -20.31 -15.92
C LEU A 70 2.83 -21.57 -15.06
N LEU A 71 3.52 -21.45 -13.93
CA LEU A 71 3.80 -22.55 -13.01
C LEU A 71 2.73 -22.71 -11.92
N ASN A 72 1.96 -21.66 -11.67
CA ASN A 72 0.95 -21.60 -10.63
C ASN A 72 -0.39 -22.17 -11.10
N ASN A 73 -1.16 -22.72 -10.16
CA ASN A 73 -2.52 -23.18 -10.42
C ASN A 73 -3.52 -22.03 -10.32
N GLU A 74 -4.67 -22.19 -10.98
CA GLU A 74 -5.82 -21.32 -10.79
C GLU A 74 -6.31 -21.36 -9.33
N SER A 75 -6.94 -20.27 -8.89
CA SER A 75 -7.51 -20.18 -7.55
C SER A 75 -8.61 -21.22 -7.34
N PRO A 76 -8.55 -22.06 -6.28
CA PRO A 76 -9.62 -23.02 -5.97
C PRO A 76 -10.98 -22.37 -5.83
N ARG A 77 -11.06 -21.18 -5.19
CA ARG A 77 -12.30 -20.43 -5.00
C ARG A 77 -12.86 -19.90 -6.32
N PHE A 78 -11.99 -19.45 -7.23
CA PHE A 78 -12.42 -19.02 -8.56
C PHE A 78 -13.03 -20.18 -9.36
N LEU A 79 -12.34 -21.32 -9.39
CA LEU A 79 -12.81 -22.53 -10.08
C LEU A 79 -14.15 -23.01 -9.52
N ALA A 80 -14.30 -23.01 -8.20
CA ALA A 80 -15.57 -23.34 -7.54
C ALA A 80 -16.69 -22.33 -7.88
N LYS A 81 -16.37 -21.03 -7.99
CA LYS A 81 -17.33 -19.97 -8.33
C LYS A 81 -17.95 -20.15 -9.72
N VAL A 82 -17.18 -20.70 -10.67
CA VAL A 82 -17.64 -21.05 -12.03
C VAL A 82 -18.13 -22.51 -12.14
N ASP A 83 -18.47 -23.13 -11.01
CA ASP A 83 -19.00 -24.49 -10.88
C ASP A 83 -18.05 -25.62 -11.38
N ARG A 84 -16.74 -25.35 -11.48
CA ARG A 84 -15.70 -26.36 -11.80
C ARG A 84 -15.12 -27.01 -10.54
N TRP A 85 -15.95 -27.76 -9.83
CA TRP A 85 -15.62 -28.34 -8.51
C TRP A 85 -14.48 -29.37 -8.52
N GLU A 86 -14.38 -30.19 -9.57
CA GLU A 86 -13.28 -31.16 -9.69
C GLU A 86 -11.92 -30.47 -9.82
N ASP A 87 -11.84 -29.43 -10.64
CA ASP A 87 -10.61 -28.67 -10.84
C ASP A 87 -10.27 -27.86 -9.60
N ALA A 88 -11.27 -27.28 -8.94
CA ALA A 88 -11.10 -26.60 -7.65
C ALA A 88 -10.48 -27.55 -6.60
N THR A 89 -10.97 -28.80 -6.54
CA THR A 89 -10.44 -29.84 -5.65
C THR A 89 -9.00 -30.19 -6.00
N LYS A 90 -8.68 -30.42 -7.28
CA LYS A 90 -7.30 -30.71 -7.74
C LYS A 90 -6.34 -29.56 -7.40
N ALA A 91 -6.75 -28.32 -7.65
CA ALA A 91 -5.98 -27.13 -7.31
C ALA A 91 -5.73 -27.04 -5.80
N LEU A 92 -6.76 -27.28 -4.98
CA LEU A 92 -6.65 -27.25 -3.53
C LEU A 92 -5.72 -28.34 -2.99
N CYS A 93 -5.87 -29.59 -3.48
CA CYS A 93 -4.99 -30.70 -3.15
C CYS A 93 -3.52 -30.39 -3.47
N ARG A 94 -3.25 -29.74 -4.61
CA ARG A 94 -1.89 -29.32 -5.01
C ARG A 94 -1.30 -28.29 -4.05
N VAL A 95 -2.06 -27.25 -3.70
CA VAL A 95 -1.57 -26.19 -2.80
C VAL A 95 -1.42 -26.69 -1.36
N ARG A 96 -2.28 -27.60 -0.92
CA ARG A 96 -2.24 -28.19 0.43
C ARG A 96 -1.30 -29.38 0.56
N THR A 97 -0.87 -29.97 -0.56
CA THR A 97 -0.08 -31.21 -0.59
C THR A 97 -0.77 -32.35 0.19
N LEU A 98 -2.09 -32.48 0.01
CA LEU A 98 -2.91 -33.49 0.67
C LEU A 98 -3.80 -34.21 -0.36
N PRO A 99 -4.14 -35.49 -0.15
CA PRO A 99 -5.04 -36.21 -1.03
C PRO A 99 -6.47 -35.68 -0.90
N ALA A 100 -7.27 -35.83 -1.96
CA ALA A 100 -8.65 -35.37 -1.99
C ALA A 100 -9.55 -36.03 -0.92
N SER A 101 -9.21 -37.24 -0.47
CA SER A 101 -9.92 -37.96 0.60
C SER A 101 -9.62 -37.43 2.00
N HIS A 102 -8.62 -36.56 2.16
CA HIS A 102 -8.24 -36.03 3.46
C HIS A 102 -9.36 -35.14 4.03
N GLU A 103 -9.71 -35.35 5.31
CA GLU A 103 -10.83 -34.65 5.96
C GLU A 103 -10.71 -33.12 5.87
N TYR A 104 -9.50 -32.58 6.08
CA TYR A 104 -9.21 -31.16 5.92
C TYR A 104 -9.59 -30.59 4.54
N ILE A 105 -9.31 -31.33 3.45
CA ILE A 105 -9.64 -30.90 2.08
C ILE A 105 -11.16 -30.92 1.88
N GLN A 106 -11.79 -32.01 2.31
CA GLN A 106 -13.25 -32.15 2.23
C GLN A 106 -13.97 -31.06 3.03
N ALA A 107 -13.47 -30.71 4.21
CA ALA A 107 -13.98 -29.60 5.01
C ALA A 107 -13.79 -28.25 4.30
N GLU A 108 -12.60 -27.94 3.77
CA GLU A 108 -12.38 -26.67 3.04
C GLU A 108 -13.27 -26.54 1.80
N ILE A 109 -13.53 -27.64 1.07
CA ILE A 109 -14.43 -27.65 -0.10
C ILE A 109 -15.88 -27.40 0.33
N ARG A 110 -16.37 -28.09 1.36
CA ARG A 110 -17.74 -27.88 1.88
C ARG A 110 -17.94 -26.45 2.33
N ASP A 111 -17.03 -25.92 3.13
CA ASP A 111 -17.10 -24.54 3.59
C ASP A 111 -17.05 -23.54 2.44
N MET A 112 -16.29 -23.84 1.38
CA MET A 112 -16.23 -23.02 0.18
C MET A 112 -17.56 -23.03 -0.59
N ALA A 113 -18.20 -24.20 -0.69
CA ALA A 113 -19.53 -24.35 -1.28
C ALA A 113 -20.58 -23.55 -0.51
N GLU A 114 -20.64 -23.70 0.82
CA GLU A 114 -21.54 -22.94 1.67
C GLU A 114 -21.31 -21.43 1.55
N GLN A 115 -20.05 -20.98 1.52
CA GLN A 115 -19.73 -19.56 1.35
C GLN A 115 -20.16 -19.01 -0.01
N LEU A 116 -19.96 -19.77 -1.09
CA LEU A 116 -20.36 -19.35 -2.44
C LEU A 116 -21.88 -19.35 -2.59
N GLU A 117 -22.57 -20.32 -2.02
CA GLU A 117 -24.03 -20.36 -2.02
C GLU A 117 -24.60 -19.19 -1.21
N HIS A 118 -24.05 -18.93 -0.03
CA HIS A 118 -24.43 -17.77 0.77
C HIS A 118 -24.11 -16.45 0.04
N GLU A 119 -22.99 -16.34 -0.67
CA GLU A 119 -22.67 -15.17 -1.52
C GLU A 119 -23.69 -15.00 -2.66
N ARG A 120 -24.07 -16.10 -3.32
CA ARG A 120 -25.11 -16.10 -4.38
C ARG A 120 -26.47 -15.66 -3.85
N MET A 121 -26.90 -16.20 -2.70
CA MET A 121 -28.12 -15.78 -2.02
C MET A 121 -28.05 -14.31 -1.59
N LEU A 122 -26.91 -13.89 -1.03
CA LEU A 122 -26.69 -12.53 -0.58
C LEU A 122 -26.64 -11.54 -1.73
N ILE A 123 -26.28 -11.90 -2.96
CA ILE A 123 -26.31 -10.98 -4.12
C ILE A 123 -27.68 -11.06 -4.81
N GLY A 124 -28.32 -12.23 -4.84
CA GLY A 124 -29.72 -12.41 -5.28
C GLY A 124 -29.98 -11.92 -6.71
N GLY A 125 -28.99 -12.03 -7.60
CA GLY A 125 -29.09 -11.54 -8.98
C GLY A 125 -29.09 -10.00 -9.12
N ALA A 126 -28.82 -9.26 -8.04
CA ALA A 126 -28.75 -7.81 -8.07
C ALA A 126 -27.66 -7.31 -9.02
N THR A 127 -27.99 -6.32 -9.84
CA THR A 127 -27.00 -5.68 -10.70
C THR A 127 -26.10 -4.76 -9.87
N THR A 128 -24.94 -4.39 -10.41
CA THR A 128 -24.05 -3.40 -9.77
C THR A 128 -24.76 -2.08 -9.47
N LYS A 129 -25.75 -1.69 -10.29
CA LYS A 129 -26.57 -0.48 -10.06
C LYS A 129 -27.46 -0.63 -8.84
N ASP A 130 -28.05 -1.80 -8.63
CA ASP A 130 -28.89 -2.08 -7.47
C ASP A 130 -28.07 -2.04 -6.19
N LEU A 131 -26.87 -2.65 -6.21
CA LEU A 131 -25.93 -2.63 -5.08
C LEU A 131 -25.44 -1.22 -4.77
N LEU A 132 -25.16 -0.39 -5.79
CA LEU A 132 -24.82 1.02 -5.62
C LEU A 132 -25.98 1.80 -4.99
N ARG A 133 -27.20 1.61 -5.50
CA ARG A 133 -28.39 2.25 -4.94
C ARG A 133 -28.55 1.88 -3.46
N GLU A 134 -28.53 0.59 -3.15
CA GLU A 134 -28.61 0.07 -1.78
C GLU A 134 -27.53 0.64 -0.86
N MET A 135 -26.29 0.73 -1.36
CA MET A 135 -25.15 1.24 -0.60
C MET A 135 -25.35 2.71 -0.16
N PHE A 136 -25.92 3.56 -1.01
CA PHE A 136 -26.10 4.98 -0.73
C PHE A 136 -27.49 5.35 -0.16
N THR A 137 -28.52 4.53 -0.37
CA THR A 137 -29.86 4.80 0.18
C THR A 137 -30.03 4.31 1.61
N ILE A 138 -29.42 3.16 1.98
CA ILE A 138 -29.54 2.61 3.33
C ILE A 138 -28.57 3.35 4.27
N PRO A 139 -29.06 3.99 5.34
CA PRO A 139 -28.22 4.82 6.22
C PRO A 139 -27.01 4.09 6.83
N GLY A 140 -27.17 2.81 7.18
CA GLY A 140 -26.10 1.98 7.73
C GLY A 140 -24.98 1.72 6.71
N ASN A 141 -25.34 1.35 5.47
CA ASN A 141 -24.39 1.12 4.39
C ASN A 141 -23.72 2.42 3.93
N ARG A 142 -24.50 3.51 3.89
CA ARG A 142 -23.99 4.83 3.55
C ARG A 142 -22.89 5.29 4.51
N LYS A 143 -23.07 5.11 5.82
CA LYS A 143 -22.02 5.44 6.82
C LYS A 143 -20.75 4.63 6.57
N ARG A 144 -20.88 3.34 6.26
CA ARG A 144 -19.76 2.41 6.00
C ARG A 144 -18.94 2.82 4.77
N VAL A 145 -19.61 3.17 3.66
CA VAL A 145 -18.92 3.62 2.44
C VAL A 145 -18.30 5.00 2.62
N LEU A 146 -18.96 5.93 3.31
CA LEU A 146 -18.41 7.26 3.57
C LEU A 146 -17.16 7.20 4.45
N ILE A 147 -17.12 6.30 5.45
CA ILE A 147 -15.90 6.06 6.23
C ILE A 147 -14.79 5.50 5.34
N SER A 148 -15.10 4.57 4.43
CA SER A 148 -14.12 4.00 3.50
C SER A 148 -13.53 5.05 2.55
N ILE A 149 -14.38 5.91 1.99
CA ILE A 149 -13.97 7.04 1.15
C ILE A 149 -13.10 8.00 1.96
N GLY A 150 -13.59 8.46 3.13
CA GLY A 150 -12.86 9.38 3.99
C GLY A 150 -11.49 8.85 4.41
N LEU A 151 -11.40 7.56 4.77
CA LEU A 151 -10.13 6.92 5.12
C LEU A 151 -9.14 6.92 3.95
N MET A 152 -9.58 6.65 2.73
CA MET A 152 -8.71 6.63 1.54
C MET A 152 -8.28 8.05 1.11
N VAL A 153 -9.17 9.03 1.26
CA VAL A 153 -8.81 10.45 1.11
C VAL A 153 -7.73 10.83 2.12
N CYS A 154 -7.97 10.59 3.40
CA CYS A 154 -7.02 10.92 4.46
C CYS A 154 -5.68 10.18 4.29
N GLN A 155 -5.70 8.90 3.90
CA GLN A 155 -4.48 8.13 3.63
C GLN A 155 -3.60 8.84 2.59
N GLN A 156 -4.20 9.32 1.49
CA GLN A 156 -3.44 10.04 0.46
C GLN A 156 -3.01 11.43 0.90
N MET A 157 -3.90 12.14 1.59
CA MET A 157 -3.64 13.48 2.11
C MET A 157 -2.60 13.50 3.25
N THR A 158 -2.19 12.36 3.79
CA THR A 158 -0.99 12.30 4.63
C THR A 158 0.27 12.81 3.92
N GLY A 159 0.29 12.80 2.58
CA GLY A 159 1.43 13.25 1.79
C GLY A 159 2.52 12.18 1.57
N THR A 160 2.28 10.92 1.94
CA THR A 160 3.29 9.85 1.74
C THR A 160 3.74 9.73 0.28
N ASN A 161 2.81 9.86 -0.67
CA ASN A 161 3.14 9.72 -2.09
C ASN A 161 3.82 10.96 -2.66
N ALA A 162 3.51 12.14 -2.13
CA ALA A 162 4.27 13.35 -2.41
C ALA A 162 5.75 13.16 -2.04
N ILE A 163 6.04 12.62 -0.84
CA ILE A 163 7.41 12.30 -0.45
C ILE A 163 8.00 11.22 -1.35
N ASN A 164 7.28 10.15 -1.67
CA ASN A 164 7.83 9.08 -2.50
C ASN A 164 8.21 9.55 -3.91
N TYR A 165 7.44 10.48 -4.51
CA TYR A 165 7.68 10.99 -5.86
C TYR A 165 8.73 12.10 -5.90
N TYR A 166 8.76 12.95 -4.86
CA TYR A 166 9.59 14.15 -4.82
C TYR A 166 10.66 14.11 -3.71
N ALA A 167 10.99 12.92 -3.19
CA ALA A 167 11.97 12.76 -2.12
C ALA A 167 13.31 13.45 -2.43
N PRO A 168 13.92 13.29 -3.62
CA PRO A 168 15.17 13.97 -3.93
C PRO A 168 15.06 15.51 -3.83
N GLN A 169 13.96 16.09 -4.33
CA GLN A 169 13.69 17.53 -4.26
C GLN A 169 13.42 18.00 -2.82
N ILE A 170 12.73 17.18 -2.01
CA ILE A 170 12.47 17.48 -0.60
C ILE A 170 13.76 17.42 0.23
N PHE A 171 14.63 16.45 -0.03
CA PHE A 171 15.93 16.39 0.64
C PHE A 171 16.83 17.55 0.23
N GLU A 172 16.79 17.97 -1.04
CA GLU A 172 17.46 19.18 -1.51
C GLU A 172 16.96 20.43 -0.79
N SER A 173 15.63 20.61 -0.68
CA SER A 173 15.05 21.77 -0.01
C SER A 173 15.34 21.82 1.48
N LEU A 174 15.64 20.67 2.10
CA LEU A 174 16.13 20.59 3.48
C LEU A 174 17.63 20.83 3.63
N GLY A 175 18.36 21.05 2.54
CA GLY A 175 19.78 21.41 2.57
C GLY A 175 20.75 20.27 2.26
N ILE A 176 20.27 19.10 1.81
CA ILE A 176 21.15 18.02 1.33
C ILE A 176 21.72 18.40 -0.05
N LYS A 177 23.03 18.64 -0.08
CA LYS A 177 23.76 19.03 -1.29
C LYS A 177 24.30 17.82 -2.05
N GLY A 178 24.34 17.94 -3.38
CA GLY A 178 24.84 16.91 -4.28
C GLY A 178 23.77 15.90 -4.65
N ASN A 179 23.68 15.58 -5.95
CA ASN A 179 22.69 14.63 -6.47
C ASN A 179 22.82 13.25 -5.81
N ASP A 180 24.06 12.79 -5.63
CA ASP A 180 24.38 11.50 -5.02
C ASP A 180 23.88 11.41 -3.57
N ASN A 181 24.07 12.45 -2.77
CA ASN A 181 23.64 12.46 -1.37
C ASN A 181 22.11 12.47 -1.24
N ARG A 182 21.39 13.13 -2.15
CA ARG A 182 19.91 13.14 -2.17
C ARG A 182 19.34 11.77 -2.53
N LEU A 183 19.91 11.15 -3.56
CA LEU A 183 19.51 9.80 -3.98
C LEU A 183 19.87 8.76 -2.92
N PHE A 184 21.03 8.89 -2.28
CA PHE A 184 21.40 8.06 -1.13
C PHE A 184 20.42 8.21 0.03
N ALA A 185 20.07 9.44 0.42
CA ALA A 185 19.08 9.70 1.48
C ALA A 185 17.70 9.12 1.12
N THR A 186 17.33 9.16 -0.16
CA THR A 186 16.10 8.55 -0.69
C THR A 186 16.15 7.01 -0.61
N GLY A 187 17.31 6.40 -0.87
CA GLY A 187 17.57 4.98 -0.65
C GLY A 187 17.38 4.58 0.81
N ILE A 188 17.95 5.34 1.75
CA ILE A 188 17.76 5.13 3.20
C ILE A 188 16.30 5.27 3.60
N TYR A 189 15.58 6.27 3.07
CA TYR A 189 14.14 6.41 3.27
C TYR A 189 13.38 5.14 2.84
N GLY A 190 13.75 4.56 1.69
CA GLY A 190 13.21 3.27 1.23
C GLY A 190 13.46 2.13 2.22
N VAL A 191 14.68 2.02 2.75
CA VAL A 191 15.06 0.98 3.73
C VAL A 191 14.26 1.14 5.02
N VAL A 192 14.19 2.35 5.58
CA VAL A 192 13.42 2.63 6.81
C VAL A 192 11.96 2.23 6.61
N LYS A 193 11.37 2.58 5.46
CA LYS A 193 9.99 2.22 5.12
C LYS A 193 9.81 0.70 5.00
N MET A 194 10.73 0.00 4.34
CA MET A 194 10.68 -1.46 4.18
C MET A 194 10.81 -2.18 5.54
N VAL A 195 11.79 -1.78 6.36
CA VAL A 195 12.02 -2.37 7.69
C VAL A 195 10.84 -2.07 8.61
N ALA A 196 10.30 -0.85 8.60
CA ALA A 196 9.13 -0.51 9.40
C ALA A 196 7.90 -1.34 9.01
N CYS A 197 7.69 -1.57 7.70
CA CYS A 197 6.64 -2.47 7.21
C CYS A 197 6.85 -3.91 7.67
N PHE A 198 8.09 -4.42 7.59
CA PHE A 198 8.44 -5.76 8.04
C PHE A 198 8.19 -5.96 9.54
N VAL A 199 8.66 -5.02 10.37
CA VAL A 199 8.47 -5.06 11.83
C VAL A 199 6.98 -4.97 12.17
N PHE A 200 6.21 -4.10 11.49
CA PHE A 200 4.77 -4.02 11.70
C PHE A 200 4.07 -5.35 11.40
N LEU A 201 4.39 -5.97 10.27
CA LEU A 201 3.78 -7.23 9.85
C LEU A 201 4.04 -8.38 10.82
N ILE A 202 5.24 -8.47 11.39
CA ILE A 202 5.61 -9.57 12.29
C ILE A 202 5.09 -9.35 13.72
N PHE A 203 5.23 -8.13 14.25
CA PHE A 203 5.05 -7.90 15.69
C PHE A 203 3.75 -7.16 16.04
N ALA A 204 3.20 -6.39 15.12
CA ALA A 204 2.13 -5.43 15.41
C ALA A 204 0.81 -5.69 14.65
N ALA A 205 0.83 -6.43 13.54
CA ALA A 205 -0.35 -6.62 12.69
C ALA A 205 -1.54 -7.26 13.45
N ASP A 206 -1.27 -8.23 14.32
CA ASP A 206 -2.30 -8.94 15.09
C ASP A 206 -2.46 -8.41 16.53
N SER A 207 -1.47 -7.68 17.07
CA SER A 207 -1.44 -7.22 18.46
C SER A 207 -1.88 -5.76 18.66
N LEU A 208 -1.59 -4.89 17.69
CA LEU A 208 -1.95 -3.47 17.71
C LEU A 208 -3.36 -3.32 17.10
N GLY A 209 -4.37 -3.21 17.95
CA GLY A 209 -5.75 -3.01 17.50
C GLY A 209 -5.87 -1.89 16.44
N ARG A 210 -6.59 -2.17 15.34
CA ARG A 210 -6.66 -1.34 14.12
C ARG A 210 -6.88 0.16 14.39
N ARG A 211 -7.86 0.49 15.25
CA ARG A 211 -8.20 1.88 15.58
C ARG A 211 -7.07 2.60 16.31
N ARG A 212 -6.46 1.92 17.29
CA ARG A 212 -5.37 2.50 18.09
C ARG A 212 -4.17 2.77 17.22
N SER A 213 -3.87 1.86 16.29
CA SER A 213 -2.78 2.05 15.34
C SER A 213 -2.96 3.33 14.52
N LEU A 214 -4.12 3.51 13.87
CA LEU A 214 -4.40 4.72 13.09
C LEU A 214 -4.28 6.01 13.92
N LEU A 215 -4.83 6.03 15.14
CA LEU A 215 -4.85 7.25 15.96
C LEU A 215 -3.45 7.68 16.40
N TRP A 216 -2.64 6.76 16.94
CA TRP A 216 -1.32 7.15 17.44
C TRP A 216 -0.38 7.51 16.28
N THR A 217 -0.43 6.76 15.16
CA THR A 217 0.43 7.07 14.01
C THR A 217 0.04 8.40 13.37
N SER A 218 -1.24 8.78 13.41
CA SER A 218 -1.69 10.10 12.93
C SER A 218 -1.04 11.24 13.72
N ILE A 219 -1.03 11.13 15.05
CA ILE A 219 -0.41 12.13 15.92
C ILE A 219 1.09 12.19 15.65
N ALA A 220 1.76 11.03 15.61
CA ALA A 220 3.20 10.95 15.38
C ALA A 220 3.61 11.51 14.00
N GLN A 221 2.87 11.19 12.94
CA GLN A 221 3.10 11.75 11.60
C GLN A 221 2.81 13.25 11.55
N GLY A 222 1.74 13.70 12.21
CA GLY A 222 1.39 15.11 12.32
C GLY A 222 2.50 15.91 13.01
N CYS A 223 3.05 15.40 14.12
CA CYS A 223 4.18 16.02 14.81
C CYS A 223 5.45 16.08 13.93
N CYS A 224 5.76 15.01 13.19
CA CYS A 224 6.91 15.00 12.27
C CYS A 224 6.74 16.05 11.16
N MET A 225 5.57 16.11 10.53
CA MET A 225 5.27 17.09 9.48
C MET A 225 5.26 18.53 10.02
N LEU A 226 4.71 18.73 11.22
CA LEU A 226 4.73 20.04 11.88
C LEU A 226 6.16 20.51 12.17
N TYR A 227 7.02 19.61 12.66
CA TYR A 227 8.43 19.92 12.90
C TYR A 227 9.14 20.33 11.60
N ILE A 228 8.95 19.56 10.52
CA ILE A 228 9.53 19.88 9.20
C ILE A 228 9.06 21.26 8.74
N GLY A 229 7.76 21.55 8.83
CA GLY A 229 7.20 22.86 8.45
C GLY A 229 7.76 24.02 9.30
N LEU A 230 7.90 23.83 10.62
CA LEU A 230 8.48 24.84 11.50
C LEU A 230 9.96 25.06 11.22
N TYR A 231 10.73 24.00 10.98
CA TYR A 231 12.15 24.09 10.63
C TYR A 231 12.35 24.92 9.35
N VAL A 232 11.61 24.58 8.29
CA VAL A 232 11.67 25.30 7.00
C VAL A 232 11.30 26.78 7.18
N ARG A 233 10.33 27.10 8.05
CA ARG A 233 9.88 28.48 8.28
C ARG A 233 10.81 29.33 9.16
N ILE A 234 11.41 28.74 10.19
CA ILE A 234 12.14 29.46 11.26
C ILE A 234 13.64 29.45 11.01
N SER A 235 14.18 28.36 10.47
CA SER A 235 15.62 28.19 10.24
C SER A 235 15.85 27.50 8.89
N PRO A 236 15.47 28.16 7.78
CA PRO A 236 15.65 27.59 6.45
C PRO A 236 17.14 27.30 6.19
N PRO A 237 17.44 26.21 5.46
CA PRO A 237 18.82 25.87 5.14
C PRO A 237 19.46 26.97 4.29
N LEU A 238 20.52 27.58 4.81
CA LEU A 238 21.24 28.64 4.12
C LEU A 238 22.21 28.07 3.07
N PRO A 239 22.27 28.64 1.85
CA PRO A 239 23.26 28.26 0.86
C PRO A 239 24.68 28.41 1.42
N GLY A 240 25.53 27.38 1.23
CA GLY A 240 26.91 27.40 1.71
C GLY A 240 27.12 27.05 3.20
N ALA A 241 26.11 27.15 4.06
CA ALA A 241 26.23 26.79 5.47
C ALA A 241 26.17 25.26 5.70
N PRO A 242 26.78 24.74 6.77
CA PRO A 242 26.54 23.37 7.24
C PRO A 242 25.11 23.22 7.77
N LEU A 243 24.59 22.01 7.71
CA LEU A 243 23.24 21.73 8.17
C LEU A 243 23.18 21.87 9.71
N PRO A 244 22.30 22.73 10.27
CA PRO A 244 22.17 22.85 11.72
C PRO A 244 21.58 21.57 12.33
N GLY A 245 21.74 21.37 13.64
CA GLY A 245 21.15 20.23 14.35
C GLY A 245 19.64 20.07 14.13
N ALA A 246 18.92 21.20 14.02
CA ALA A 246 17.49 21.20 13.69
C ALA A 246 17.19 20.65 12.28
N GLY A 247 18.09 20.85 11.31
CA GLY A 247 17.97 20.28 9.97
C GLY A 247 18.17 18.77 9.96
N TYR A 248 19.14 18.26 10.74
CA TYR A 248 19.28 16.81 10.93
C TYR A 248 18.04 16.19 11.56
N MET A 249 17.43 16.86 12.54
CA MET A 249 16.17 16.40 13.12
C MET A 249 15.02 16.42 12.10
N ALA A 250 14.95 17.42 11.20
CA ALA A 250 13.95 17.46 10.14
C ALA A 250 14.10 16.27 9.16
N LEU A 251 15.33 15.88 8.84
CA LEU A 251 15.61 14.67 8.05
C LEU A 251 15.16 13.40 8.78
N VAL A 252 15.45 13.29 10.08
CA VAL A 252 14.98 12.19 10.92
C VAL A 252 13.45 12.14 10.95
N CYS A 253 12.78 13.28 11.04
CA CYS A 253 11.31 13.37 11.00
C CYS A 253 10.73 12.84 9.68
N ILE A 254 11.40 13.00 8.53
CA ILE A 254 10.96 12.40 7.26
C ILE A 254 11.02 10.86 7.34
N PHE A 255 12.11 10.31 7.88
CA PHE A 255 12.27 8.86 8.03
C PHE A 255 11.25 8.29 9.04
N LEU A 256 11.06 8.96 10.17
CA LEU A 256 10.06 8.58 11.18
C LEU A 256 8.64 8.65 10.61
N PHE A 257 8.31 9.70 9.84
CA PHE A 257 7.02 9.81 9.16
C PHE A 257 6.75 8.58 8.27
N ALA A 258 7.74 8.13 7.50
CA ALA A 258 7.60 6.94 6.66
C ALA A 258 7.40 5.66 7.47
N GLY A 259 8.11 5.53 8.60
CA GLY A 259 7.96 4.42 9.53
C GLY A 259 6.56 4.37 10.13
N PHE A 260 6.10 5.48 10.71
CA PHE A 260 4.77 5.60 11.30
C PHE A 260 3.64 5.37 10.29
N PHE A 261 3.83 5.81 9.04
CA PHE A 261 2.86 5.52 7.98
C PHE A 261 2.67 4.01 7.78
N GLN A 262 3.74 3.20 7.81
CA GLN A 262 3.63 1.75 7.65
C GLN A 262 2.95 1.05 8.83
N TRP A 263 3.01 1.64 10.02
CA TRP A 263 2.40 1.05 11.21
C TRP A 263 0.88 1.28 11.28
N GLY A 264 0.38 2.33 10.63
CA GLY A 264 -1.03 2.70 10.67
C GLY A 264 -1.61 2.85 9.27
N TRP A 265 -1.51 4.05 8.72
CA TRP A 265 -2.24 4.48 7.52
C TRP A 265 -2.00 3.62 6.27
N GLY A 266 -0.83 2.99 6.12
CA GLY A 266 -0.56 2.10 5.00
C GLY A 266 -1.47 0.86 5.00
N PRO A 267 -1.26 -0.11 5.88
CA PRO A 267 -2.01 -1.36 5.88
C PRO A 267 -3.41 -1.23 6.50
N VAL A 268 -3.57 -0.45 7.57
CA VAL A 268 -4.80 -0.48 8.39
C VAL A 268 -6.01 0.11 7.66
N CYS A 269 -5.80 1.10 6.79
CA CYS A 269 -6.87 1.67 5.96
C CYS A 269 -7.50 0.60 5.04
N TRP A 270 -6.68 -0.23 4.40
CA TRP A 270 -7.16 -1.29 3.51
C TRP A 270 -7.88 -2.40 4.27
N ILE A 271 -7.42 -2.71 5.48
CA ILE A 271 -8.11 -3.65 6.36
C ILE A 271 -9.51 -3.13 6.70
N TYR A 272 -9.63 -1.88 7.15
CA TYR A 272 -10.94 -1.27 7.46
C TYR A 272 -11.88 -1.24 6.27
N VAL A 273 -11.38 -0.87 5.09
CA VAL A 273 -12.17 -0.85 3.84
C VAL A 273 -12.73 -2.23 3.48
N SER A 274 -12.02 -3.30 3.83
CA SER A 274 -12.49 -4.66 3.59
C SER A 274 -13.47 -5.19 4.66
N GLU A 275 -13.41 -4.68 5.90
CA GLU A 275 -14.15 -5.26 7.03
C GLU A 275 -15.40 -4.50 7.45
N ILE A 276 -15.42 -3.18 7.29
CA ILE A 276 -16.57 -2.33 7.66
C ILE A 276 -17.85 -2.67 6.85
N PRO A 277 -17.79 -2.93 5.53
CA PRO A 277 -18.99 -3.22 4.73
C PRO A 277 -19.63 -4.57 5.09
N THR A 278 -20.92 -4.70 4.79
CA THR A 278 -21.59 -6.02 4.80
C THR A 278 -20.98 -6.92 3.72
N ALA A 279 -21.03 -8.24 3.90
CA ALA A 279 -20.47 -9.20 2.94
C ALA A 279 -20.99 -8.96 1.50
N ARG A 280 -22.29 -8.66 1.35
CA ARG A 280 -22.95 -8.32 0.08
C ARG A 280 -22.33 -7.11 -0.64
N LEU A 281 -21.93 -6.07 0.09
CA LEU A 281 -21.43 -4.80 -0.48
C LEU A 281 -19.91 -4.66 -0.42
N ARG A 282 -19.19 -5.66 0.12
CA ARG A 282 -17.76 -5.60 0.39
C ARG A 282 -16.93 -5.36 -0.88
N SER A 283 -17.17 -6.13 -1.93
CA SER A 283 -16.43 -6.01 -3.20
C SER A 283 -16.60 -4.62 -3.82
N LEU A 284 -17.83 -4.11 -3.87
CA LEU A 284 -18.15 -2.79 -4.40
C LEU A 284 -17.52 -1.67 -3.55
N ASN A 285 -17.58 -1.78 -2.22
CA ASN A 285 -16.97 -0.78 -1.33
C ASN A 285 -15.46 -0.71 -1.53
N VAL A 286 -14.80 -1.88 -1.60
CA VAL A 286 -13.38 -2.00 -1.85
C VAL A 286 -12.99 -1.39 -3.21
N ALA A 287 -13.82 -1.58 -4.25
CA ALA A 287 -13.61 -0.95 -5.56
C ALA A 287 -13.72 0.58 -5.51
N ILE A 288 -14.73 1.13 -4.83
CA ILE A 288 -14.91 2.58 -4.65
C ILE A 288 -13.73 3.18 -3.86
N ALA A 289 -13.31 2.50 -2.79
CA ALA A 289 -12.17 2.91 -1.99
C ALA A 289 -10.88 2.93 -2.81
N ALA A 290 -10.63 1.91 -3.65
CA ALA A 290 -9.49 1.90 -4.56
C ALA A 290 -9.56 3.04 -5.59
N ALA A 291 -10.73 3.30 -6.18
CA ALA A 291 -10.91 4.41 -7.11
C ALA A 291 -10.64 5.77 -6.43
N THR A 292 -11.11 5.94 -5.19
CA THR A 292 -10.86 7.15 -4.38
C THR A 292 -9.37 7.29 -4.07
N GLN A 293 -8.71 6.19 -3.67
CA GLN A 293 -7.29 6.17 -3.38
C GLN A 293 -6.45 6.61 -4.59
N TRP A 294 -6.76 6.13 -5.80
CA TRP A 294 -6.05 6.53 -7.02
C TRP A 294 -6.35 7.95 -7.45
N LEU A 295 -7.62 8.39 -7.34
CA LEU A 295 -8.00 9.78 -7.62
C LEU A 295 -7.23 10.76 -6.72
N PHE A 296 -7.19 10.50 -5.41
CA PHE A 296 -6.47 11.38 -4.50
C PHE A 296 -4.95 11.22 -4.58
N ASN A 297 -4.44 10.06 -5.01
CA ASN A 297 -3.03 9.95 -5.39
C ASN A 297 -2.68 10.93 -6.52
N PHE A 298 -3.51 10.97 -7.57
CA PHE A 298 -3.34 11.90 -8.68
C PHE A 298 -3.42 13.36 -8.23
N VAL A 299 -4.40 13.70 -7.38
CA VAL A 299 -4.53 15.06 -6.82
C VAL A 299 -3.25 15.46 -6.08
N VAL A 300 -2.73 14.60 -5.19
CA VAL A 300 -1.49 14.86 -4.46
C VAL A 300 -0.29 14.98 -5.41
N ALA A 301 -0.12 14.02 -6.31
CA ALA A 301 0.97 14.03 -7.29
C ALA A 301 0.99 15.32 -8.12
N ARG A 302 -0.18 15.81 -8.53
CA ARG A 302 -0.27 17.03 -9.35
C ARG A 302 -0.14 18.32 -8.53
N ALA A 303 -0.69 18.34 -7.32
CA ALA A 303 -0.65 19.52 -6.46
C ALA A 303 0.74 19.77 -5.86
N THR A 304 1.47 18.71 -5.49
CA THR A 304 2.75 18.84 -4.77
C THR A 304 3.79 19.71 -5.47
N PRO A 305 4.10 19.55 -6.77
CA PRO A 305 5.08 20.43 -7.45
C PRO A 305 4.67 21.90 -7.42
N ASN A 306 3.40 22.19 -7.63
CA ASN A 306 2.89 23.56 -7.58
C ASN A 306 3.03 24.12 -6.17
N MET A 307 2.66 23.35 -5.14
CA MET A 307 2.84 23.77 -3.75
C MET A 307 4.31 23.97 -3.40
N LEU A 308 5.20 23.07 -3.84
CA LEU A 308 6.65 23.21 -3.66
C LEU A 308 7.18 24.51 -4.29
N ALA A 309 6.60 24.95 -5.40
CA ALA A 309 6.99 26.18 -6.08
C ALA A 309 6.32 27.46 -5.55
N THR A 310 5.11 27.38 -4.95
CA THR A 310 4.29 28.59 -4.67
C THR A 310 3.83 28.77 -3.23
N ALA A 311 3.84 27.74 -2.39
CA ALA A 311 3.36 27.85 -1.01
C ALA A 311 4.42 28.50 -0.11
N GLY A 312 4.20 29.71 0.40
CA GLY A 312 5.18 30.44 1.25
C GLY A 312 5.55 31.79 0.67
N ALA A 313 6.48 32.53 1.30
CA ALA A 313 6.91 33.84 0.80
C ALA A 313 7.67 33.74 -0.54
N TYR A 314 8.24 32.57 -0.84
CA TYR A 314 8.99 32.28 -2.07
C TYR A 314 8.71 30.88 -2.69
N GLY A 315 7.72 30.12 -2.18
CA GLY A 315 7.54 28.67 -2.47
C GLY A 315 8.18 27.76 -1.41
N TYR A 316 7.58 26.58 -1.17
CA TYR A 316 7.61 25.78 0.09
C TYR A 316 8.31 26.44 1.30
N GLY A 317 7.68 27.50 1.84
CA GLY A 317 8.06 28.23 3.06
C GLY A 317 8.60 29.63 2.83
#